data_AF-A0A9E4YUT0-F1
#
_entry.id   AF-A0A9E4YUT0-F1
#
_cell.length_a   1.000
_cell.length_b   1.000
_cell.length_c   1.000
_cell.angle_alpha   90.00
_cell.angle_beta   90.00
_cell.angle_gamma   90.00
#
_symmetry.space_group_name_H-M   'P 1'
#
loop_
_entity.id
_entity.type
_entity.pdbx_description
1 polymer ?
#
loop_
_entity_poly.entity_id
_entity_poly.type
_entity_poly.pdbx_seq_one_letter_code
_entity_poly.pdbx_strand_id
1 'polypeptide(L)'
;YVYSTGGRPGQGQHGSMSKYELRNVMFARGPSFKQGLQVDAPSGNIDLAPTVLRILGIPAGKGMEGRVLEEALVNGPDPADVDWSREVHNTERRLGHKVYRQQIAISRVGDTTYIDEGNSTFGWR
;
A
#
# COMPACT_ATOMS: atom_id res chain seq x y z
N TYR A 1 4.86 -10.32 -18.61
CA TYR A 1 6.33 -10.25 -18.72
C TYR A 1 6.82 -9.31 -17.63
N VAL A 2 7.49 -9.82 -16.60
CA VAL A 2 8.23 -8.98 -15.66
C VAL A 2 9.61 -8.80 -16.28
N TYR A 3 9.91 -7.60 -16.79
CA TYR A 3 11.15 -7.34 -17.53
C TYR A 3 12.42 -7.44 -16.67
N SER A 4 12.30 -7.53 -15.34
CA SER A 4 13.43 -7.39 -14.43
C SER A 4 14.23 -8.68 -14.16
N THR A 5 13.67 -9.89 -14.39
CA THR A 5 14.29 -11.12 -13.85
C THR A 5 14.39 -12.31 -14.81
N GLY A 6 13.91 -12.22 -16.06
CA GLY A 6 14.12 -13.31 -17.05
C GLY A 6 13.53 -14.67 -16.64
N GLY A 7 12.56 -14.70 -15.72
CA GLY A 7 11.99 -15.93 -15.17
C GLY A 7 11.29 -16.81 -16.22
N ARG A 8 11.50 -18.13 -16.11
CA ARG A 8 10.84 -19.16 -16.94
C ARG A 8 9.45 -19.52 -16.38
N PRO A 9 8.55 -20.15 -17.15
CA PRO A 9 7.30 -20.69 -16.61
C PRO A 9 7.54 -21.57 -15.37
N GLY A 10 6.71 -21.42 -14.34
CA GLY A 10 6.85 -22.13 -13.06
C GLY A 10 7.83 -21.49 -12.06
N GLN A 11 8.52 -20.41 -12.43
CA GLN A 11 9.47 -19.70 -11.56
C GLN A 11 8.84 -18.40 -11.05
N GLY A 12 7.81 -18.51 -10.20
CA GLY A 12 7.07 -17.36 -9.66
C GLY A 12 7.98 -16.19 -9.28
N GLN A 13 7.53 -14.97 -9.57
CA GLN A 13 8.30 -13.74 -9.36
C GLN A 13 7.48 -12.74 -8.55
N HIS A 14 8.18 -11.79 -7.95
CA HIS A 14 7.60 -10.63 -7.29
C HIS A 14 8.44 -9.37 -7.57
N GLY A 15 8.02 -8.22 -7.03
CA GLY A 15 8.70 -6.93 -7.15
C GLY A 15 8.13 -6.02 -8.23
N SER A 16 6.99 -6.35 -8.83
CA SER A 16 6.25 -5.43 -9.70
C SER A 16 5.33 -4.52 -8.88
N MET A 17 4.85 -3.43 -9.51
CA MET A 17 3.79 -2.59 -8.95
C MET A 17 2.39 -3.13 -9.29
N SER A 18 2.24 -4.42 -9.61
CA SER A 18 0.93 -5.01 -9.85
C SER A 18 0.10 -5.01 -8.56
N LYS A 19 -1.21 -4.73 -8.65
CA LYS A 19 -2.13 -4.89 -7.51
C LYS A 19 -2.11 -6.30 -6.91
N TYR A 20 -1.77 -7.30 -7.72
CA TYR A 20 -1.69 -8.70 -7.28
C TYR A 20 -0.43 -9.01 -6.46
N GLU A 21 0.57 -8.13 -6.48
CA GLU A 21 1.78 -8.25 -5.67
C GLU A 21 1.80 -7.26 -4.50
N LEU A 22 1.20 -6.09 -4.67
CA LEU A 22 1.16 -5.05 -3.63
C LEU A 22 0.08 -5.32 -2.56
N ARG A 23 -1.06 -5.91 -2.92
CA ARG A 23 -2.14 -6.21 -1.97
C ARG A 23 -1.78 -7.44 -1.14
N ASN A 24 -1.56 -7.20 0.14
CA ASN A 24 -1.28 -8.22 1.15
C ASN A 24 -2.47 -8.37 2.10
N VAL A 25 -2.49 -9.46 2.87
CA VAL A 25 -3.48 -9.70 3.92
C VAL A 25 -2.80 -9.54 5.27
N MET A 26 -3.39 -8.71 6.14
CA MET A 26 -2.97 -8.56 7.53
C MET A 26 -4.09 -9.11 8.43
N PHE A 27 -3.70 -9.96 9.39
CA PHE A 27 -4.55 -10.35 10.51
C PHE A 27 -3.89 -9.89 11.80
N ALA A 28 -4.67 -9.30 12.69
CA ALA A 28 -4.25 -8.93 14.03
C ALA A 28 -5.23 -9.49 15.06
N ARG A 29 -4.70 -10.03 16.16
CA ARG A 29 -5.48 -10.57 17.27
C ARG A 29 -4.75 -10.36 18.58
N GLY A 30 -5.47 -9.86 19.58
CA GLY A 30 -4.96 -9.64 20.92
C GLY A 30 -5.88 -8.72 21.71
N PRO A 31 -5.64 -8.52 23.01
CA PRO A 31 -6.50 -7.69 23.86
C PRO A 31 -6.51 -6.21 23.44
N SER A 32 -5.48 -5.75 22.72
CA SER A 32 -5.39 -4.37 22.23
C SER A 32 -6.17 -4.12 20.93
N PHE A 33 -6.56 -5.17 20.21
CA PHE A 33 -7.26 -5.06 18.92
C PHE A 33 -8.76 -5.28 19.08
N LYS A 34 -9.56 -4.56 18.28
CA LYS A 34 -10.99 -4.82 18.13
C LYS A 34 -11.22 -6.23 17.56
N GLN A 35 -12.36 -6.83 17.90
CA GLN A 35 -12.70 -8.19 17.49
C GLN A 35 -13.73 -8.20 16.37
N GLY A 36 -13.65 -9.21 15.48
CA GLY A 36 -14.64 -9.43 14.42
C GLY A 36 -14.71 -8.29 13.40
N LEU A 37 -13.63 -7.52 13.26
CA LEU A 37 -13.59 -6.30 12.47
C LEU A 37 -12.79 -6.50 11.18
N GLN A 38 -13.33 -5.96 10.09
CA GLN A 38 -12.58 -5.71 8.86
C GLN A 38 -12.35 -4.21 8.74
N VAL A 39 -11.13 -3.82 8.39
CA VAL A 39 -10.74 -2.42 8.15
C VAL A 39 -10.42 -2.28 6.67
N ASP A 40 -11.21 -1.46 5.96
CA ASP A 40 -11.02 -1.20 4.53
C ASP A 40 -10.12 0.01 4.26
N ALA A 41 -9.83 0.81 5.29
CA ALA A 41 -8.88 1.91 5.20
C ALA A 41 -7.50 1.39 4.75
N PRO A 42 -6.81 2.07 3.81
CA PRO A 42 -5.51 1.66 3.32
C PRO A 42 -4.49 1.49 4.45
N SER A 43 -3.71 0.41 4.39
CA SER A 43 -2.62 0.10 5.30
C SER A 43 -1.47 -0.59 4.57
N GLY A 44 -0.29 -0.60 5.18
CA GLY A 44 0.89 -1.24 4.62
C GLY A 44 1.85 -1.75 5.70
N ASN A 45 2.86 -2.52 5.29
CA ASN A 45 3.86 -3.09 6.20
C ASN A 45 4.58 -2.02 7.05
N ILE A 46 4.68 -0.79 6.53
CA ILE A 46 5.27 0.36 7.24
C ILE A 46 4.51 0.73 8.52
N ASP A 47 3.23 0.36 8.63
CA ASP A 47 2.35 0.68 9.76
C ASP A 47 2.48 -0.34 10.91
N LEU A 48 3.08 -1.50 10.65
CA LEU A 48 3.19 -2.58 11.64
C LEU A 48 4.04 -2.15 12.84
N ALA A 49 5.25 -1.65 12.58
CA ALA A 49 6.16 -1.21 13.63
C ALA A 49 5.56 -0.10 14.52
N PRO A 50 5.07 1.04 14.00
CA PRO A 50 4.46 2.06 14.84
C PRO A 50 3.23 1.56 15.61
N THR A 51 2.41 0.68 15.03
CA THR A 51 1.26 0.08 15.72
C THR A 51 1.67 -0.82 16.89
N VAL A 52 2.69 -1.67 16.71
CA VAL A 52 3.20 -2.53 17.78
C VAL A 52 3.84 -1.69 18.89
N LEU A 53 4.65 -0.68 18.55
CA LEU A 53 5.26 0.21 19.53
C LEU A 53 4.21 0.97 20.34
N ARG A 54 3.14 1.45 19.69
CA ARG A 54 1.99 2.07 20.35
C ARG A 54 1.36 1.16 21.40
N ILE A 55 1.15 -0.12 21.07
CA ILE A 55 0.59 -1.12 22.00
C ILE A 55 1.52 -1.34 23.19
N LEU A 56 2.83 -1.34 22.97
CA LEU A 56 3.85 -1.52 24.02
C LEU A 56 4.11 -0.25 24.85
N GLY A 57 3.49 0.88 24.51
CA GLY A 57 3.77 2.17 25.17
C GLY A 57 5.16 2.73 24.87
N ILE A 58 5.79 2.29 23.78
CA ILE A 58 7.11 2.75 23.34
C ILE A 58 6.92 3.85 22.28
N PRO A 59 7.60 5.00 22.39
CA PRO A 59 7.50 6.04 21.37
C PRO A 59 8.05 5.56 20.02
N ALA A 60 7.40 5.98 18.93
CA ALA A 60 7.89 5.70 17.58
C ALA A 60 9.25 6.35 17.33
N GLY A 61 10.11 5.66 16.58
CA GLY A 61 11.43 6.17 16.21
C GLY A 61 11.37 7.24 15.11
N LYS A 62 12.41 8.08 15.05
CA LYS A 62 12.59 9.00 13.92
C LYS A 62 12.77 8.21 12.62
N GLY A 63 12.07 8.63 11.56
CA GLY A 63 12.15 8.01 10.23
C GLY A 63 11.16 6.86 9.98
N MET A 64 10.22 6.62 10.90
CA MET A 64 9.06 5.78 10.60
C MET A 64 8.04 6.59 9.78
N GLU A 65 7.78 6.16 8.56
CA GLU A 65 6.85 6.83 7.63
C GLU A 65 5.42 6.29 7.74
N GLY A 66 5.25 5.11 8.36
CA GLY A 66 3.95 4.51 8.61
C GLY A 66 3.21 5.18 9.77
N ARG A 67 1.90 4.99 9.78
CA ARG A 67 1.00 5.45 10.84
C ARG A 67 0.69 4.32 11.81
N VAL A 68 0.20 4.70 12.99
CA VAL A 68 -0.48 3.73 13.86
C VAL A 68 -1.85 3.42 13.23
N LEU A 69 -2.18 2.13 13.12
CA LEU A 69 -3.52 1.67 12.74
C LEU A 69 -4.49 1.79 13.94
N GLU A 70 -4.67 3.01 14.44
CA GLU A 70 -5.48 3.31 15.63
C GLU A 70 -6.90 2.75 15.49
N GLU A 71 -7.47 2.78 14.28
CA GLU A 71 -8.82 2.27 14.00
C GLU A 71 -8.99 0.77 14.30
N ALA A 72 -7.90 0.01 14.28
CA ALA A 72 -7.89 -1.42 14.63
C ALA A 72 -7.79 -1.65 16.15
N LEU A 73 -7.43 -0.64 16.95
CA LEU A 73 -7.22 -0.76 18.40
C LEU A 73 -8.51 -0.48 19.18
N VAL A 74 -8.69 -1.15 20.33
CA VAL A 74 -9.92 -1.08 21.15
C VAL A 74 -10.30 0.33 21.60
N ASN A 75 -9.33 1.23 21.76
CA ASN A 75 -9.53 2.61 22.19
C ASN A 75 -9.42 3.64 21.06
N GLY A 76 -9.32 3.18 19.81
CA GLY A 76 -9.23 4.05 18.63
C GLY A 76 -10.58 4.28 17.95
N PRO A 77 -10.61 5.19 16.95
CA PRO A 77 -11.84 5.61 16.25
C PRO A 77 -12.52 4.45 15.53
N ASP A 78 -13.80 4.60 15.20
CA ASP A 78 -14.47 3.65 14.30
C ASP A 78 -13.72 3.62 12.94
N PRO A 79 -13.42 2.45 12.36
CA PRO A 79 -12.80 2.40 11.03
C PRO A 79 -13.59 3.12 9.94
N ALA A 80 -14.91 3.25 10.09
CA ALA A 80 -15.74 4.01 9.16
C ALA A 80 -15.44 5.52 9.21
N ASP A 81 -14.85 6.02 10.31
CA ASP A 81 -14.49 7.43 10.50
C ASP A 81 -13.05 7.74 10.00
N VAL A 82 -12.33 6.74 9.49
CA VAL A 82 -11.00 6.96 8.91
C VAL A 82 -11.14 7.49 7.49
N ASP A 83 -10.97 8.80 7.35
CA ASP A 83 -10.91 9.44 6.04
C ASP A 83 -9.65 9.03 5.27
N TRP A 84 -9.85 8.68 4.01
CA TRP A 84 -8.77 8.37 3.08
C TRP A 84 -9.16 8.75 1.65
N SER A 85 -8.16 9.04 0.83
CA SER A 85 -8.36 9.38 -0.58
C SER A 85 -7.61 8.42 -1.48
N ARG A 86 -8.06 8.34 -2.74
CA ARG A 86 -7.36 7.63 -3.81
C ARG A 86 -7.18 8.54 -5.01
N GLU A 87 -5.97 8.58 -5.52
CA GLU A 87 -5.57 9.39 -6.64
C GLU A 87 -4.88 8.54 -7.71
N VAL A 88 -5.03 8.94 -8.97
CA VAL A 88 -4.38 8.29 -10.10
C VAL A 88 -3.55 9.33 -10.84
N HIS A 89 -2.24 9.12 -10.88
CA HIS A 89 -1.32 9.97 -11.64
C HIS A 89 -0.98 9.29 -12.96
N ASN A 90 -1.00 10.07 -14.04
CA ASN A 90 -0.66 9.61 -15.38
C ASN A 90 0.46 10.47 -15.94
N THR A 91 1.39 9.84 -16.66
CA THR A 91 2.42 10.53 -17.42
C THR A 91 2.69 9.80 -18.72
N GLU A 92 3.22 10.51 -19.72
CA GLU A 92 3.61 9.92 -20.98
C GLU A 92 4.94 10.48 -21.48
N ARG A 93 5.68 9.65 -22.22
CA ARG A 93 6.91 10.05 -22.89
C ARG A 93 6.88 9.57 -24.33
N ARG A 94 7.20 10.49 -25.24
CA ARG A 94 7.37 10.20 -26.66
C ARG A 94 8.72 9.56 -26.93
N LEU A 95 8.71 8.48 -27.70
CA LEU A 95 9.89 7.71 -28.11
C LEU A 95 9.78 7.46 -29.62
N GLY A 96 10.18 8.46 -30.41
CA GLY A 96 9.98 8.47 -31.87
C GLY A 96 8.50 8.47 -32.24
N HIS A 97 8.06 7.46 -32.97
CA HIS A 97 6.66 7.27 -33.40
C HIS A 97 5.81 6.51 -32.37
N LYS A 98 6.40 6.13 -31.24
CA LYS A 98 5.73 5.43 -30.14
C LYS A 98 5.57 6.32 -28.92
N VAL A 99 4.60 5.99 -28.09
CA VAL A 99 4.34 6.66 -26.80
C VAL A 99 4.37 5.62 -25.69
N TYR A 100 5.16 5.90 -24.66
CA TYR A 100 5.11 5.17 -23.40
C TYR A 100 4.20 5.93 -22.44
N ARG A 101 3.15 5.29 -21.94
CA ARG A 101 2.23 5.85 -20.95
C ARG A 101 2.41 5.07 -19.65
N GLN A 102 2.50 5.78 -18.54
CA GLN A 102 2.59 5.21 -17.21
C GLN A 102 1.50 5.79 -16.33
N GLN A 103 0.92 4.93 -15.50
CA GLN A 103 -0.08 5.24 -14.51
C GLN A 103 0.35 4.68 -13.16
N ILE A 104 0.12 5.44 -12.09
CA ILE A 104 0.22 4.95 -10.71
C ILE A 104 -1.05 5.37 -9.95
N ALA A 105 -1.63 4.42 -9.22
CA ALA A 105 -2.71 4.68 -8.28
C ALA A 105 -2.17 4.65 -6.85
N ILE A 106 -2.56 5.66 -6.08
CA ILE A 106 -2.03 5.93 -4.75
C ILE A 106 -3.21 6.19 -3.82
N SER A 107 -3.21 5.53 -2.67
CA SER A 107 -4.12 5.83 -1.56
C SER A 107 -3.40 6.62 -0.46
N ARG A 108 -4.11 7.50 0.23
CA ARG A 108 -3.57 8.30 1.34
C ARG A 108 -4.49 8.28 2.56
N VAL A 109 -3.90 8.08 3.73
CA VAL A 109 -4.56 8.21 5.04
C VAL A 109 -3.76 9.20 5.89
N GLY A 110 -4.30 10.38 6.14
CA GLY A 110 -3.52 11.49 6.68
C GLY A 110 -2.29 11.77 5.80
N ASP A 111 -1.10 11.76 6.40
CA ASP A 111 0.16 11.98 5.70
C ASP A 111 0.79 10.68 5.13
N THR A 112 0.25 9.51 5.47
CA THR A 112 0.80 8.22 5.02
C THR A 112 0.27 7.87 3.64
N THR A 113 1.18 7.46 2.76
CA THR A 113 0.91 7.17 1.34
C THR A 113 1.16 5.70 1.02
N TYR A 114 0.24 5.10 0.27
CA TYR A 114 0.28 3.70 -0.15
C TYR A 114 0.19 3.59 -1.67
N ILE A 115 1.04 2.77 -2.28
CA ILE A 115 0.94 2.47 -3.72
C ILE A 115 -0.04 1.31 -3.88
N ASP A 116 -1.13 1.53 -4.62
CA ASP A 116 -2.13 0.48 -4.89
C ASP A 116 -1.73 -0.38 -6.09
N GLU A 117 -1.30 0.29 -7.16
CA GLU A 117 -0.90 -0.32 -8.42
C GLU A 117 -0.17 0.66 -9.34
N GLY A 118 0.68 0.12 -10.20
CA GLY A 118 1.32 0.81 -11.30
C GLY A 118 1.12 0.04 -12.60
N ASN A 119 0.71 0.74 -13.65
CA ASN A 119 0.45 0.18 -14.97
C ASN A 119 1.22 0.97 -16.04
N SER A 120 1.54 0.31 -17.15
CA SER A 120 2.11 0.99 -18.31
C SER A 120 1.65 0.38 -19.62
N THR A 121 1.62 1.21 -20.65
CA THR A 121 1.36 0.80 -22.03
C THR A 121 2.39 1.42 -22.95
N PHE A 122 2.85 0.66 -23.94
CA PHE A 122 3.73 1.15 -24.99
C PHE A 122 3.11 0.85 -26.34
N GLY A 123 2.81 1.89 -27.11
CA GLY A 123 2.06 1.75 -28.35
C GLY A 123 2.47 2.77 -29.41
N TRP A 124 1.96 2.56 -30.62
CA TRP A 124 1.95 3.59 -31.64
C TRP A 124 1.02 4.73 -31.21
N ARG A 125 1.26 5.91 -31.78
CA ARG A 125 0.42 7.08 -31.53
C ARG A 125 -1.02 6.84 -31.97
#